data_AF-A0A3M3LI33-F1
#
_entry.id   AF-A0A3M3LI33-F1
#
_cell.length_a   1.000
_cell.length_b   1.000
_cell.length_c   1.000
_cell.angle_alpha   90.00
_cell.angle_beta   90.00
_cell.angle_gamma   90.00
#
_symmetry.space_group_name_H-M   'P 1'
#
loop_
_entity.id
_entity.type
_entity.pdbx_description
1 polymer ?
#
loop_
_entity_poly.entity_id
_entity_poly.type
_entity_poly.pdbx_seq_one_letter_code
_entity_poly.pdbx_strand_id
1 'polypeptide(L)'
;MWVREFVACIEACDRPQLQEQSADGVYQMDGRMFKKVNTALLGMAISMGIMPVHAAETKKVDVLLVGGGIMSATLAVWLNELEPSWSMEMVERLDGVAEESSNGWNNAGTGHSALAELNYTPEDKNGNVDISKAIEINEAFQISRQLWSWQVKTGVLKNPRSFINSTPHMSFVWGDNNIQFLRKRYAALQASPLFSGMQYSEDHEQIKKWVPLMMEGRDPAQKLAVTWSPIGTDVNFGEITRQFVANLKAKQNFNLQLSSEVEDINHNDDGTWRVKYKNLKDGTVTETDTKFLFIGAGGAALHLLQESGIPEAKEYGGFPVGGSWLVTENQDLAMQHMGKAYGIASTGAPPMSVPHLDTRVLDGKRVILFGPFATFSTKFLKNGSYFDLLTSTTMHNVWPMTRVGIEQYPLIEYLAGQVMMSDDDRFAALKEYFPNA
;
A
#
# COMPACT_ATOMS: atom_id res chain seq x y z
N MET A 1 18.09 -19.65 -3.50
CA MET A 1 16.93 -18.73 -3.39
C MET A 1 15.88 -19.11 -4.43
N TRP A 2 14.63 -18.69 -4.29
CA TRP A 2 13.61 -18.79 -5.34
C TRP A 2 12.91 -17.44 -5.56
N VAL A 3 12.27 -17.26 -6.73
CA VAL A 3 11.58 -16.01 -7.10
C VAL A 3 10.14 -16.02 -6.60
N ARG A 4 9.67 -14.89 -6.04
CA ARG A 4 8.26 -14.69 -5.67
C ARG A 4 7.74 -13.36 -6.17
N GLU A 5 6.61 -13.38 -6.88
CA GLU A 5 5.98 -12.20 -7.48
C GLU A 5 4.82 -11.63 -6.66
N PHE A 6 4.64 -10.31 -6.77
CA PHE A 6 3.48 -9.55 -6.33
C PHE A 6 3.08 -8.52 -7.39
N VAL A 7 1.85 -8.02 -7.32
CA VAL A 7 1.28 -7.04 -8.25
C VAL A 7 0.88 -5.79 -7.45
N ALA A 8 1.18 -4.61 -8.00
CA ALA A 8 0.67 -3.33 -7.53
C ALA A 8 0.16 -2.50 -8.72
N CYS A 9 -0.72 -1.54 -8.45
CA CYS A 9 -1.15 -0.54 -9.43
C CYS A 9 -0.65 0.83 -8.93
N ILE A 10 0.06 1.56 -9.78
CA ILE A 10 0.42 2.95 -9.52
C ILE A 10 -0.63 3.82 -10.20
N GLU A 11 -1.32 4.62 -9.39
CA GLU A 11 -2.29 5.59 -9.90
C GLU A 11 -1.55 6.79 -10.52
N ALA A 12 -2.01 7.21 -11.69
CA ALA A 12 -1.56 8.41 -12.39
C ALA A 12 -2.70 9.42 -12.45
N CYS A 13 -2.48 10.62 -11.91
CA CYS A 13 -3.40 11.75 -11.98
C CYS A 13 -2.61 13.03 -12.25
N ASP A 14 -3.10 13.87 -13.17
CA ASP A 14 -2.46 15.14 -13.60
C ASP A 14 -2.89 16.34 -12.72
N ARG A 15 -3.37 16.08 -11.50
CA ARG A 15 -3.69 17.14 -10.54
C ARG A 15 -2.49 17.42 -9.64
N PRO A 16 -2.08 18.68 -9.47
CA PRO A 16 -1.17 19.02 -8.39
C PRO A 16 -1.81 18.57 -7.06
N GLN A 17 -1.02 17.94 -6.19
CA GLN A 17 -1.45 17.61 -4.82
C GLN A 17 -2.06 18.87 -4.21
N LEU A 18 -3.37 18.85 -3.96
CA LEU A 18 -4.04 19.93 -3.24
C LEU A 18 -3.43 19.95 -1.85
N GLN A 19 -2.63 20.99 -1.56
CA GLN A 19 -2.37 21.39 -0.18
C GLN A 19 -3.73 21.53 0.51
N GLU A 20 -3.92 20.82 1.63
CA GLU A 20 -5.10 20.92 2.48
C GLU A 20 -5.43 22.39 2.75
N GLN A 21 -6.46 22.91 2.09
CA GLN A 21 -7.10 24.14 2.51
C GLN A 21 -8.10 23.79 3.60
N SER A 22 -7.80 24.28 4.79
CA SER A 22 -8.68 24.34 5.97
C SER A 22 -10.13 24.61 5.58
N ALA A 23 -11.03 23.71 5.96
CA ALA A 23 -12.47 23.86 5.79
C ALA A 23 -13.03 24.91 6.77
N ASP A 24 -13.05 26.17 6.35
CA ASP A 24 -13.95 27.19 6.88
C ASP A 24 -14.78 27.75 5.72
N GLY A 25 -16.06 27.36 5.64
CA GLY A 25 -16.94 27.72 4.54
C GLY A 25 -18.41 27.44 4.83
N VAL A 26 -19.03 28.33 5.59
CA VAL A 26 -20.47 28.40 5.89
C VAL A 26 -21.27 28.49 4.58
N TYR A 27 -22.14 27.51 4.30
CA TYR A 27 -23.13 27.63 3.23
C TYR A 27 -24.40 28.31 3.75
N GLN A 28 -24.67 29.50 3.20
CA GLN A 28 -25.89 30.26 3.41
C GLN A 28 -26.93 29.85 2.36
N MET A 29 -28.09 29.36 2.81
CA MET A 29 -29.26 29.14 1.95
C MET A 29 -29.90 30.47 1.56
N ASP A 30 -30.29 30.61 0.30
CA ASP A 30 -31.32 31.57 -0.07
C ASP A 30 -32.34 30.93 -1.02
N GLY A 31 -33.61 31.05 -0.66
CA GLY A 31 -34.72 30.41 -1.34
C GLY A 31 -35.33 31.32 -2.40
N ARG A 32 -36.09 30.71 -3.33
CA ARG A 32 -37.22 31.37 -4.01
C ARG A 32 -38.20 30.36 -4.59
N MET A 33 -39.47 30.64 -4.30
CA MET A 33 -40.68 29.89 -4.64
C MET A 33 -41.35 30.39 -5.94
N PHE A 34 -42.32 29.59 -6.41
CA PHE A 34 -43.39 29.78 -7.41
C PHE A 34 -43.03 29.40 -8.87
N LYS A 35 -43.88 28.69 -9.64
CA LYS A 35 -45.36 28.74 -9.72
C LYS A 35 -45.95 27.49 -10.42
N LYS A 36 -47.20 27.14 -10.07
CA LYS A 36 -48.09 26.10 -10.65
C LYS A 36 -48.41 26.30 -12.13
N VAL A 37 -48.65 25.19 -12.86
CA VAL A 37 -49.72 25.06 -13.87
C VAL A 37 -50.29 23.63 -13.82
N ASN A 38 -51.62 23.54 -13.85
CA ASN A 38 -52.44 22.32 -13.88
C ASN A 38 -53.16 22.30 -15.23
N THR A 39 -53.24 21.15 -15.91
CA THR A 39 -54.42 20.73 -16.70
C THR A 39 -54.35 19.24 -17.01
N ALA A 40 -55.48 18.57 -16.81
CA ALA A 40 -55.71 17.13 -16.87
C ALA A 40 -56.27 16.66 -18.22
N LEU A 41 -56.23 15.33 -18.47
CA LEU A 41 -57.29 14.41 -18.94
C LEU A 41 -56.65 13.15 -19.56
N LEU A 42 -56.80 11.96 -18.94
CA LEU A 42 -57.78 10.89 -19.26
C LEU A 42 -57.17 9.85 -20.23
N GLY A 43 -57.15 8.54 -20.03
CA GLY A 43 -57.61 7.60 -19.01
C GLY A 43 -57.55 6.19 -19.65
N MET A 44 -57.25 5.14 -18.88
CA MET A 44 -57.85 3.80 -19.03
C MET A 44 -57.29 2.86 -17.96
N ALA A 45 -58.19 2.30 -17.16
CA ALA A 45 -57.89 1.30 -16.17
C ALA A 45 -57.61 -0.06 -16.85
N ILE A 46 -56.44 -0.64 -16.56
CA ILE A 46 -56.19 -2.07 -16.68
C ILE A 46 -55.94 -2.56 -15.26
N SER A 47 -56.98 -3.08 -14.62
CA SER A 47 -56.88 -3.82 -13.37
C SER A 47 -56.33 -5.21 -13.68
N MET A 48 -55.01 -5.32 -13.77
CA MET A 48 -54.30 -6.58 -13.52
C MET A 48 -53.80 -6.52 -12.08
N GLY A 49 -54.22 -7.49 -11.27
CA GLY A 49 -53.72 -7.67 -9.90
C GLY A 49 -52.22 -7.93 -9.93
N ILE A 50 -51.44 -6.87 -9.75
CA ILE A 50 -50.03 -6.96 -9.38
C ILE A 50 -50.06 -7.26 -7.89
N MET A 51 -49.90 -8.53 -7.53
CA MET A 51 -49.39 -8.81 -6.19
C MET A 51 -48.05 -8.09 -6.07
N PRO A 52 -47.83 -7.23 -5.06
CA PRO A 52 -46.50 -6.71 -4.85
C PRO A 52 -45.63 -7.93 -4.56
N VAL A 53 -44.76 -8.28 -5.51
CA VAL A 53 -43.52 -8.95 -5.15
C VAL A 53 -42.86 -7.94 -4.24
N HIS A 54 -43.01 -8.12 -2.93
CA HIS A 54 -42.16 -7.42 -1.97
C HIS A 54 -40.76 -7.89 -2.29
N ALA A 55 -40.07 -7.15 -3.17
CA ALA A 55 -38.63 -7.20 -3.29
C ALA A 55 -38.12 -7.08 -1.85
N ALA A 56 -37.35 -8.07 -1.41
CA ALA A 56 -36.77 -8.04 -0.08
C ALA A 56 -36.07 -6.69 0.09
N GLU A 57 -36.33 -6.02 1.22
CA GLU A 57 -35.79 -4.69 1.47
C GLU A 57 -34.26 -4.77 1.41
N THR A 58 -33.63 -3.94 0.57
CA THR A 58 -32.18 -3.92 0.41
C THR A 58 -31.54 -3.68 1.77
N LYS A 59 -30.55 -4.52 2.12
CA LYS A 59 -29.83 -4.40 3.40
C LYS A 59 -29.21 -3.02 3.50
N LYS A 60 -29.28 -2.39 4.67
CA LYS A 60 -28.70 -1.07 4.94
C LYS A 60 -27.63 -1.15 6.02
N VAL A 61 -26.51 -0.47 5.80
CA VAL A 61 -25.43 -0.31 6.78
C VAL A 61 -24.98 1.15 6.87
N ASP A 62 -24.29 1.53 7.94
CA ASP A 62 -23.71 2.87 8.06
C ASP A 62 -22.41 2.96 7.25
N VAL A 63 -21.61 1.89 7.22
CA VAL A 63 -20.33 1.85 6.50
C VAL A 63 -20.17 0.52 5.76
N LEU A 64 -19.76 0.59 4.49
CA LEU A 64 -19.33 -0.57 3.71
C LEU A 64 -17.87 -0.37 3.31
N LEU A 65 -17.04 -1.37 3.60
CA LEU A 65 -15.63 -1.40 3.24
C LEU A 65 -15.36 -2.47 2.18
N VAL A 66 -14.82 -2.07 1.04
CA VAL A 66 -14.43 -3.00 -0.03
C VAL A 66 -12.95 -3.34 0.13
N GLY A 67 -12.65 -4.64 0.16
CA GLY A 67 -11.33 -5.20 0.43
C GLY A 67 -11.10 -5.49 1.92
N GLY A 68 -10.66 -6.71 2.22
CA GLY A 68 -10.25 -7.22 3.53
C GLY A 68 -8.75 -7.06 3.78
N GLY A 69 -8.18 -5.95 3.32
CA GLY A 69 -6.78 -5.57 3.52
C GLY A 69 -6.56 -4.70 4.77
N ILE A 70 -5.30 -4.33 5.01
CA ILE A 70 -4.89 -3.52 6.17
C ILE A 70 -5.57 -2.15 6.24
N MET A 71 -5.82 -1.52 5.10
CA MET A 71 -6.47 -0.19 5.03
C MET A 71 -7.90 -0.27 5.59
N SER A 72 -8.72 -1.14 5.02
CA SER A 72 -10.11 -1.35 5.46
C SER A 72 -10.18 -1.86 6.89
N ALA A 73 -9.33 -2.82 7.28
CA ALA A 73 -9.34 -3.34 8.64
C ALA A 73 -8.98 -2.26 9.68
N THR A 74 -8.01 -1.40 9.38
CA THR A 74 -7.61 -0.30 10.28
C THR A 74 -8.75 0.71 10.43
N LEU A 75 -9.35 1.14 9.32
CA LEU A 75 -10.47 2.07 9.34
C LEU A 75 -11.68 1.50 10.10
N ALA A 76 -12.04 0.24 9.86
CA ALA A 76 -13.15 -0.41 10.54
C ALA A 76 -12.93 -0.52 12.05
N VAL A 77 -11.70 -0.78 12.51
CA VAL A 77 -11.37 -0.77 13.95
C VAL A 77 -11.52 0.63 14.54
N TRP A 78 -11.00 1.67 13.86
CA TRP A 78 -11.18 3.05 14.31
C TRP A 78 -12.66 3.45 14.41
N LEU A 79 -13.44 3.16 13.37
CA LEU A 79 -14.86 3.48 13.37
C LEU A 79 -15.62 2.69 14.44
N ASN A 80 -15.28 1.43 14.69
CA ASN A 80 -15.90 0.66 15.77
C ASN A 80 -15.58 1.21 17.17
N GLU A 81 -14.40 1.81 17.37
CA GLU A 81 -14.05 2.44 18.65
C GLU A 81 -14.72 3.81 18.84
N LEU A 82 -14.79 4.61 17.79
CA LEU A 82 -15.36 5.97 17.83
C LEU A 82 -16.89 5.96 17.77
N GLU A 83 -17.46 5.07 16.96
CA GLU A 83 -18.89 4.97 16.68
C GLU A 83 -19.37 3.51 16.83
N PRO A 84 -19.37 2.96 18.06
CA PRO A 84 -19.59 1.53 18.31
C PRO A 84 -20.99 1.04 17.94
N SER A 85 -21.96 1.94 17.72
CA SER A 85 -23.31 1.60 17.28
C SER A 85 -23.47 1.50 15.77
N TRP A 86 -22.49 1.96 14.98
CA TRP A 86 -22.60 1.95 13.52
C TRP A 86 -22.54 0.52 12.98
N SER A 87 -23.48 0.21 12.09
CA SER A 87 -23.51 -1.05 11.35
C SER A 87 -22.49 -1.02 10.22
N MET A 88 -21.68 -2.08 10.12
CA MET A 88 -20.57 -2.17 9.19
C MET A 88 -20.61 -3.47 8.40
N GLU A 89 -20.29 -3.40 7.10
CA GLU A 89 -20.06 -4.56 6.26
C GLU A 89 -18.71 -4.45 5.55
N MET A 90 -17.93 -5.54 5.56
CA MET A 90 -16.70 -5.67 4.80
C MET A 90 -16.89 -6.74 3.72
N VAL A 91 -16.55 -6.41 2.48
CA VAL A 91 -16.64 -7.31 1.33
C VAL A 91 -15.24 -7.59 0.81
N GLU A 92 -14.84 -8.86 0.81
CA GLU A 92 -13.53 -9.33 0.34
C GLU A 92 -13.70 -10.44 -0.70
N ARG A 93 -12.97 -10.29 -1.81
CA ARG A 93 -13.03 -11.18 -2.97
C ARG A 93 -12.49 -12.57 -2.66
N LEU A 94 -11.45 -12.66 -1.84
CA LEU A 94 -10.74 -13.89 -1.52
C LEU A 94 -11.41 -14.65 -0.36
N ASP A 95 -10.97 -15.89 -0.16
CA ASP A 95 -11.50 -16.79 0.85
C ASP A 95 -11.09 -16.40 2.28
N GLY A 96 -10.12 -15.51 2.40
CA GLY A 96 -9.65 -14.96 3.65
C GLY A 96 -9.22 -13.49 3.53
N VAL A 97 -9.13 -12.83 4.68
CA VAL A 97 -8.61 -11.47 4.76
C VAL A 97 -7.09 -11.46 4.71
N ALA A 98 -6.52 -10.36 4.22
CA ALA A 98 -5.09 -10.14 4.13
C ALA A 98 -4.31 -11.14 3.24
N GLU A 99 -4.99 -11.82 2.33
CA GLU A 99 -4.35 -12.78 1.42
C GLU A 99 -3.65 -12.14 0.22
N GLU A 100 -4.00 -10.88 -0.08
CA GLU A 100 -3.44 -10.11 -1.20
C GLU A 100 -2.28 -9.19 -0.78
N SER A 101 -2.33 -7.87 -1.01
CA SER A 101 -1.19 -6.97 -0.80
C SER A 101 -0.74 -6.87 0.68
N SER A 102 -1.67 -7.06 1.62
CA SER A 102 -1.35 -7.09 3.05
C SER A 102 -0.61 -8.37 3.47
N ASN A 103 -0.65 -9.43 2.68
CA ASN A 103 0.06 -10.67 2.96
C ASN A 103 1.55 -10.35 3.12
N GLY A 104 2.16 -10.80 4.21
CA GLY A 104 3.55 -10.46 4.55
C GLY A 104 4.55 -10.78 3.44
N TRP A 105 4.21 -11.70 2.54
CA TRP A 105 5.03 -12.06 1.39
C TRP A 105 4.87 -11.20 0.13
N ASN A 106 3.86 -10.33 0.08
CA ASN A 106 3.56 -9.47 -1.06
C ASN A 106 3.94 -7.99 -0.79
N ASN A 107 4.62 -7.73 0.32
CA ASN A 107 5.15 -6.41 0.69
C ASN A 107 6.46 -6.57 1.47
N ALA A 108 7.23 -5.49 1.64
CA ALA A 108 8.54 -5.52 2.31
C ALA A 108 8.45 -5.43 3.85
N GLY A 109 7.30 -5.08 4.43
CA GLY A 109 7.13 -4.98 5.88
C GLY A 109 8.04 -3.97 6.59
N THR A 110 8.62 -2.98 5.89
CA THR A 110 9.69 -2.13 6.45
C THR A 110 9.28 -1.32 7.68
N GLY A 111 8.00 -0.94 7.80
CA GLY A 111 7.58 0.00 8.84
C GLY A 111 8.27 1.35 8.62
N HIS A 112 7.88 2.01 7.53
CA HIS A 112 8.54 3.15 6.93
C HIS A 112 8.81 4.27 7.94
N SER A 113 10.06 4.37 8.39
CA SER A 113 10.53 5.40 9.34
C SER A 113 11.59 6.32 8.71
N ALA A 114 11.77 6.25 7.38
CA ALA A 114 12.80 6.95 6.61
C ALA A 114 14.25 6.69 7.08
N LEU A 115 14.48 5.56 7.76
CA LEU A 115 15.78 5.21 8.32
C LEU A 115 16.71 4.62 7.25
N ALA A 116 16.15 3.86 6.29
CA ALA A 116 16.91 3.20 5.23
C ALA A 116 16.69 3.85 3.84
N GLU A 117 15.51 4.43 3.64
CA GLU A 117 14.98 4.91 2.37
C GLU A 117 15.66 6.22 1.94
N LEU A 118 16.61 6.10 1.00
CA LEU A 118 17.40 7.23 0.50
C LEU A 118 16.58 8.23 -0.33
N ASN A 119 15.47 7.77 -0.92
CA ASN A 119 14.59 8.56 -1.76
C ASN A 119 13.73 9.60 -1.00
N TYR A 120 13.62 9.48 0.32
CA TYR A 120 12.90 10.47 1.13
C TYR A 120 13.74 11.68 1.51
N THR A 121 14.99 11.71 1.04
CA THR A 121 15.93 12.79 1.29
C THR A 121 16.58 13.26 -0.02
N PRO A 122 15.82 13.86 -0.95
CA PRO A 122 16.36 14.29 -2.23
C PRO A 122 17.43 15.38 -2.07
N GLU A 123 18.42 15.36 -2.96
CA GLU A 123 19.43 16.42 -3.06
C GLU A 123 18.97 17.48 -4.07
N ASP A 124 18.99 18.76 -3.67
CA ASP A 124 18.68 19.88 -4.54
C ASP A 124 19.82 20.18 -5.53
N LYS A 125 19.60 21.12 -6.47
CA LYS A 125 20.62 21.51 -7.47
C LYS A 125 21.89 22.12 -6.86
N ASN A 126 21.82 22.59 -5.62
CA ASN A 126 22.95 23.18 -4.89
C ASN A 126 23.67 22.14 -4.02
N GLY A 127 23.19 20.91 -3.99
CA GLY A 127 23.76 19.82 -3.22
C GLY A 127 23.30 19.75 -1.77
N ASN A 128 22.23 20.47 -1.39
CA ASN A 128 21.61 20.37 -0.07
C ASN A 128 20.62 19.22 -0.02
N VAL A 129 20.57 18.52 1.12
CA VAL A 129 19.62 17.43 1.34
C VAL A 129 18.39 17.94 2.08
N ASP A 130 17.21 17.81 1.46
CA ASP A 130 15.94 18.08 2.12
C ASP A 130 15.51 16.85 2.94
N ILE A 131 15.15 17.05 4.21
CA ILE A 131 14.72 15.97 5.13
C ILE A 131 13.23 16.07 5.49
N SER A 132 12.49 17.01 4.93
CA SER A 132 11.09 17.28 5.29
C SER A 132 10.21 16.06 5.08
N LYS A 133 10.39 15.35 3.95
CA LYS A 133 9.63 14.12 3.67
C LYS A 133 10.01 12.97 4.61
N ALA A 134 11.28 12.86 4.98
CA ALA A 134 11.74 11.85 5.92
C ALA A 134 11.12 12.06 7.32
N ILE A 135 11.00 13.30 7.77
CA ILE A 135 10.33 13.66 9.03
C ILE A 135 8.85 13.28 8.97
N GLU A 136 8.14 13.74 7.94
CA GLU A 136 6.70 13.48 7.74
C GLU A 136 6.38 11.97 7.79
N ILE A 137 7.15 11.15 7.05
CA ILE A 137 6.96 9.70 7.00
C ILE A 137 7.23 9.05 8.36
N ASN A 138 8.31 9.47 9.03
CA ASN A 138 8.64 8.94 10.35
C ASN A 138 7.53 9.25 11.36
N GLU A 139 7.04 10.49 11.40
CA GLU A 139 5.95 10.90 12.29
C GLU A 139 4.66 10.12 12.01
N ALA A 140 4.28 9.97 10.74
CA ALA A 140 3.12 9.17 10.35
C ALA A 140 3.23 7.71 10.83
N PHE A 141 4.43 7.12 10.76
CA PHE A 141 4.66 5.78 11.29
C PHE A 141 4.65 5.73 12.82
N GLN A 142 5.09 6.78 13.52
CA GLN A 142 4.90 6.86 14.97
C GLN A 142 3.42 6.87 15.35
N ILE A 143 2.57 7.56 14.61
CA ILE A 143 1.10 7.52 14.82
C ILE A 143 0.57 6.09 14.63
N SER A 144 1.02 5.38 13.60
CA SER A 144 0.66 3.96 13.40
C SER A 144 1.07 3.10 14.60
N ARG A 145 2.28 3.30 15.14
CA ARG A 145 2.75 2.59 16.33
C ARG A 145 1.97 2.94 17.59
N GLN A 146 1.55 4.19 17.75
CA GLN A 146 0.69 4.62 18.86
C GLN A 146 -0.65 3.91 18.82
N LEU A 147 -1.28 3.83 17.63
CA LEU A 147 -2.49 3.05 17.44
C LEU A 147 -2.27 1.59 17.81
N TRP A 148 -1.25 0.92 17.26
CA TRP A 148 -1.04 -0.50 17.56
C TRP A 148 -0.72 -0.75 19.04
N SER A 149 0.00 0.16 19.70
CA SER A 149 0.22 0.12 21.14
C SER A 149 -1.09 0.18 21.93
N TRP A 150 -2.00 1.08 21.53
CA TRP A 150 -3.34 1.16 22.10
C TRP A 150 -4.14 -0.14 21.88
N GLN A 151 -4.14 -0.66 20.65
CA GLN A 151 -4.83 -1.91 20.30
C GLN A 151 -4.27 -3.12 21.05
N VAL A 152 -2.97 -3.14 21.38
CA VAL A 152 -2.38 -4.14 22.27
C VAL A 152 -2.91 -3.99 23.69
N LYS A 153 -2.93 -2.76 24.21
CA LYS A 153 -3.40 -2.47 25.57
C LYS A 153 -4.88 -2.82 25.77
N THR A 154 -5.71 -2.64 24.74
CA THR A 154 -7.15 -2.99 24.76
C THR A 154 -7.41 -4.46 24.42
N GLY A 155 -6.38 -5.24 24.07
CA GLY A 155 -6.49 -6.67 23.82
C GLY A 155 -7.01 -7.05 22.44
N VAL A 156 -7.14 -6.08 21.52
CA VAL A 156 -7.48 -6.30 20.11
C VAL A 156 -6.30 -6.94 19.39
N LEU A 157 -5.13 -6.31 19.49
CA LEU A 157 -3.87 -6.90 19.05
C LEU A 157 -3.24 -7.70 20.20
N LYS A 158 -2.71 -8.87 19.87
CA LYS A 158 -2.12 -9.83 20.79
C LYS A 158 -0.77 -10.26 20.25
N ASN A 159 0.12 -10.63 21.16
CA ASN A 159 1.48 -11.07 20.86
C ASN A 159 2.22 -10.12 19.90
N PRO A 160 2.70 -8.95 20.34
CA PRO A 160 3.36 -7.97 19.47
C PRO A 160 4.43 -8.54 18.53
N ARG A 161 5.16 -9.57 18.97
CA ARG A 161 6.21 -10.22 18.16
C ARG A 161 5.68 -10.99 16.94
N SER A 162 4.38 -11.29 16.86
CA SER A 162 3.79 -11.87 15.64
C SER A 162 3.66 -10.85 14.50
N PHE A 163 3.60 -9.54 14.82
CA PHE A 163 3.30 -8.52 13.81
C PHE A 163 4.27 -7.33 13.76
N ILE A 164 5.06 -7.08 14.80
CA ILE A 164 6.08 -6.02 14.81
C ILE A 164 7.35 -6.47 15.53
N ASN A 165 8.46 -6.42 14.81
CA ASN A 165 9.76 -6.87 15.29
C ASN A 165 10.80 -5.77 15.13
N SER A 166 11.72 -5.67 16.09
CA SER A 166 12.84 -4.72 16.00
C SER A 166 13.84 -5.24 14.99
N THR A 167 14.06 -4.49 13.92
CA THR A 167 14.93 -4.88 12.80
C THR A 167 15.70 -3.65 12.36
N PRO A 168 17.03 -3.61 12.55
CA PRO A 168 17.80 -2.44 12.19
C PRO A 168 17.60 -2.03 10.73
N HIS A 169 17.52 -0.73 10.49
CA HIS A 169 17.41 -0.16 9.15
C HIS A 169 18.74 0.43 8.75
N MET A 170 19.14 0.23 7.50
CA MET A 170 20.37 0.79 6.99
C MET A 170 20.28 1.24 5.55
N SER A 171 21.01 2.31 5.26
CA SER A 171 21.39 2.67 3.90
C SER A 171 22.80 2.17 3.67
N PHE A 172 23.02 1.37 2.62
CA PHE A 172 24.28 0.70 2.31
C PHE A 172 24.72 1.09 0.90
N VAL A 173 25.78 1.88 0.77
CA VAL A 173 26.21 2.44 -0.53
C VAL A 173 27.70 2.24 -0.77
N TRP A 174 28.08 2.17 -2.05
CA TRP A 174 29.47 2.10 -2.50
C TRP A 174 29.76 3.13 -3.59
N GLY A 175 31.03 3.48 -3.75
CA GLY A 175 31.49 4.49 -4.71
C GLY A 175 31.47 5.92 -4.18
N ASP A 176 32.41 6.74 -4.66
CA ASP A 176 32.75 8.04 -4.05
C ASP A 176 31.55 9.02 -4.00
N ASN A 177 30.74 9.09 -5.06
CA ASN A 177 29.58 10.00 -5.12
C ASN A 177 28.49 9.59 -4.11
N ASN A 178 28.21 8.30 -4.01
CA ASN A 178 27.17 7.79 -3.12
C ASN A 178 27.56 7.94 -1.66
N ILE A 179 28.85 7.74 -1.34
CA ILE A 179 29.40 7.96 0.00
C ILE A 179 29.29 9.44 0.38
N GLN A 180 29.61 10.36 -0.54
CA GLN A 180 29.45 11.81 -0.30
C GLN A 180 27.99 12.19 -0.03
N PHE A 181 27.06 11.68 -0.84
CA PHE A 181 25.63 11.89 -0.62
C PHE A 181 25.18 11.35 0.74
N LEU A 182 25.55 10.11 1.08
CA LEU A 182 25.16 9.49 2.35
C LEU A 182 25.70 10.28 3.56
N ARG A 183 26.92 10.83 3.46
CA ARG A 183 27.49 11.69 4.50
C ARG A 183 26.70 12.99 4.68
N LYS A 184 26.31 13.65 3.58
CA LYS A 184 25.45 14.85 3.62
C LYS A 184 24.07 14.53 4.21
N ARG A 185 23.45 13.44 3.75
CA ARG A 185 22.15 12.96 4.25
C ARG A 185 22.21 12.70 5.75
N TYR A 186 23.23 11.96 6.20
CA TYR A 186 23.44 11.69 7.63
C TYR A 186 23.52 13.00 8.42
N ALA A 187 24.37 13.94 8.00
CA ALA A 187 24.53 15.23 8.66
C ALA A 187 23.22 16.04 8.72
N ALA A 188 22.43 16.05 7.65
CA ALA A 188 21.13 16.71 7.62
C ALA A 188 20.13 16.05 8.59
N LEU A 189 20.03 14.71 8.55
CA LEU A 189 19.11 13.96 9.42
C LEU A 189 19.41 14.15 10.92
N GLN A 190 20.68 14.31 11.30
CA GLN A 190 21.07 14.58 12.69
C GLN A 190 20.46 15.88 13.26
N ALA A 191 19.97 16.80 12.43
CA ALA A 191 19.26 17.99 12.89
C ALA A 191 17.89 17.68 13.52
N SER A 192 17.34 16.49 13.30
CA SER A 192 16.06 16.07 13.88
C SER A 192 16.24 14.97 14.96
N PRO A 193 15.59 15.10 16.12
CA PRO A 193 15.63 14.09 17.18
C PRO A 193 15.21 12.69 16.74
N LEU A 194 14.35 12.59 15.72
CA LEU A 194 13.86 11.34 15.16
C LEU A 194 14.97 10.44 14.61
N PHE A 195 16.12 11.04 14.23
CA PHE A 195 17.26 10.34 13.64
C PHE A 195 18.53 10.40 14.49
N SER A 196 18.46 10.98 15.70
CA SER A 196 19.62 11.17 16.60
C SER A 196 20.34 9.87 17.00
N GLY A 197 19.64 8.73 16.98
CA GLY A 197 20.22 7.41 17.25
C GLY A 197 20.88 6.75 16.03
N MET A 198 20.82 7.35 14.85
CA MET A 198 21.44 6.84 13.63
C MET A 198 22.97 6.95 13.73
N GLN A 199 23.66 5.93 13.28
CA GLN A 199 25.13 5.84 13.23
C GLN A 199 25.60 5.87 11.78
N TYR A 200 26.83 6.33 11.55
CA TYR A 200 27.50 6.33 10.25
C TYR A 200 28.86 5.63 10.35
N SER A 201 29.21 4.81 9.35
CA SER A 201 30.54 4.19 9.27
C SER A 201 31.00 4.01 7.82
N GLU A 202 32.30 4.17 7.61
CA GLU A 202 33.07 3.72 6.43
C GLU A 202 34.07 2.61 6.80
N ASP A 203 34.16 2.26 8.10
CA ASP A 203 35.02 1.18 8.60
C ASP A 203 34.38 -0.18 8.35
N HIS A 204 35.06 -1.00 7.53
CA HIS A 204 34.65 -2.35 7.17
C HIS A 204 34.43 -3.25 8.38
N GLU A 205 35.27 -3.16 9.41
CA GLU A 205 35.14 -3.99 10.62
C GLU A 205 33.93 -3.60 11.44
N GLN A 206 33.62 -2.31 11.53
CA GLN A 206 32.39 -1.84 12.16
C GLN A 206 31.14 -2.28 11.38
N ILE A 207 31.17 -2.20 10.06
CA ILE A 207 30.02 -2.56 9.20
C ILE A 207 29.80 -4.08 9.24
N LYS A 208 30.87 -4.88 9.29
CA LYS A 208 30.80 -6.34 9.45
C LYS A 208 30.11 -6.76 10.75
N LYS A 209 30.22 -5.98 11.83
CA LYS A 209 29.47 -6.23 13.07
C LYS A 209 27.97 -6.02 12.91
N TRP A 210 27.54 -5.14 12.00
CA TRP A 210 26.12 -4.88 11.73
C TRP A 210 25.53 -5.88 10.75
N VAL A 211 26.24 -6.18 9.66
CA VAL A 211 25.78 -7.06 8.57
C VAL A 211 26.90 -7.97 8.08
N PRO A 212 27.23 -9.05 8.83
CA PRO A 212 28.36 -9.92 8.47
C PRO A 212 28.18 -10.55 7.09
N LEU A 213 26.98 -11.02 6.74
CA LEU A 213 26.69 -11.60 5.43
C LEU A 213 26.99 -10.66 4.25
N MET A 214 26.81 -9.35 4.43
CA MET A 214 27.06 -8.38 3.35
C MET A 214 28.55 -8.02 3.21
N MET A 215 29.36 -8.31 4.22
CA MET A 215 30.78 -7.95 4.29
C MET A 215 31.72 -9.14 4.09
N GLU A 216 31.28 -10.35 4.40
CA GLU A 216 32.07 -11.56 4.14
C GLU A 216 32.28 -11.79 2.64
N GLY A 217 33.54 -12.00 2.25
CA GLY A 217 33.93 -12.15 0.84
C GLY A 217 34.05 -10.83 0.07
N ARG A 218 33.74 -9.68 0.69
CA ARG A 218 33.86 -8.36 0.07
C ARG A 218 35.32 -7.92 -0.03
N ASP A 219 35.67 -7.24 -1.12
CA ASP A 219 37.00 -6.64 -1.30
C ASP A 219 37.26 -5.56 -0.24
N PRO A 220 38.28 -5.70 0.63
CA PRO A 220 38.61 -4.71 1.65
C PRO A 220 39.07 -3.36 1.07
N ALA A 221 39.44 -3.29 -0.21
CA ALA A 221 39.73 -2.04 -0.90
C ALA A 221 38.47 -1.33 -1.45
N GLN A 222 37.32 -2.00 -1.48
CA GLN A 222 36.07 -1.40 -1.95
C GLN A 222 35.63 -0.29 -0.98
N LYS A 223 35.50 0.93 -1.50
CA LYS A 223 34.95 2.05 -0.73
C LYS A 223 33.44 1.90 -0.59
N LEU A 224 32.96 1.90 0.65
CA LEU A 224 31.55 1.85 0.99
C LEU A 224 31.26 2.64 2.26
N ALA A 225 30.01 3.04 2.44
CA ALA A 225 29.52 3.73 3.62
C ALA A 225 28.13 3.21 4.00
N VAL A 226 27.86 3.24 5.31
CA VAL A 226 26.60 2.78 5.88
C VAL A 226 26.08 3.77 6.90
N THR A 227 24.78 4.08 6.82
CA THR A 227 24.03 4.57 7.98
C THR A 227 23.26 3.43 8.60
N TRP A 228 23.27 3.31 9.92
CA TRP A 228 22.64 2.22 10.65
C TRP A 228 21.79 2.75 11.81
N SER A 229 20.56 2.27 11.93
CA SER A 229 19.65 2.64 13.02
C SER A 229 19.07 1.41 13.71
N PRO A 230 19.24 1.27 15.04
CA PRO A 230 18.74 0.11 15.78
C PRO A 230 17.22 0.11 15.96
N ILE A 231 16.56 1.26 15.78
CA ILE A 231 15.14 1.45 16.09
C ILE A 231 14.21 1.13 14.91
N GLY A 232 14.75 0.59 13.82
CA GLY A 232 13.97 0.11 12.68
C GLY A 232 13.05 -1.06 13.04
N THR A 233 12.13 -1.36 12.13
CA THR A 233 11.13 -2.41 12.32
C THR A 233 11.01 -3.37 11.14
N ASP A 234 10.47 -4.55 11.41
CA ASP A 234 9.81 -5.39 10.41
C ASP A 234 8.37 -5.65 10.87
N VAL A 235 7.41 -5.43 9.98
CA VAL A 235 5.97 -5.43 10.24
C VAL A 235 5.29 -6.47 9.36
N ASN A 236 4.46 -7.32 9.97
CA ASN A 236 3.58 -8.25 9.27
C ASN A 236 2.16 -7.65 9.25
N PHE A 237 1.88 -6.84 8.23
CA PHE A 237 0.56 -6.23 8.05
C PHE A 237 -0.56 -7.26 7.94
N GLY A 238 -0.28 -8.43 7.35
CA GLY A 238 -1.25 -9.50 7.23
C GLY A 238 -1.72 -10.02 8.60
N GLU A 239 -0.80 -10.09 9.55
CA GLU A 239 -1.12 -10.49 10.92
C GLU A 239 -1.95 -9.44 11.65
N ILE A 240 -1.63 -8.15 11.49
CA ILE A 240 -2.43 -7.04 12.03
C ILE A 240 -3.86 -7.12 11.49
N THR A 241 -4.01 -7.24 10.17
CA THR A 241 -5.31 -7.31 9.50
C THR A 241 -6.14 -8.48 10.01
N ARG A 242 -5.56 -9.68 10.14
CA ARG A 242 -6.28 -10.86 10.65
C ARG A 242 -6.78 -10.66 12.07
N GLN A 243 -5.96 -10.08 12.95
CA GLN A 243 -6.36 -9.82 14.34
C GLN A 243 -7.45 -8.74 14.44
N PHE A 244 -7.32 -7.65 13.68
CA PHE A 244 -8.35 -6.61 13.58
C PHE A 244 -9.69 -7.17 13.11
N VAL A 245 -9.71 -7.91 12.00
CA VAL A 245 -10.93 -8.51 11.46
C VAL A 245 -11.48 -9.56 12.43
N ALA A 246 -10.65 -10.36 13.09
CA ALA A 246 -11.11 -11.31 14.10
C ALA A 246 -11.81 -10.62 15.29
N ASN A 247 -11.27 -9.48 15.75
CA ASN A 247 -11.92 -8.67 16.78
C ASN A 247 -13.24 -8.06 16.30
N LEU A 248 -13.29 -7.55 15.07
CA LEU A 248 -14.51 -6.99 14.47
C LEU A 248 -15.60 -8.04 14.30
N LYS A 249 -15.26 -9.26 13.84
CA LYS A 249 -16.21 -10.38 13.72
C LYS A 249 -16.87 -10.80 15.03
N ALA A 250 -16.27 -10.46 16.18
CA ALA A 250 -16.88 -10.70 17.49
C ALA A 250 -17.93 -9.64 17.88
N LYS A 251 -18.09 -8.58 17.08
CA LYS A 251 -19.06 -7.50 17.30
C LYS A 251 -20.36 -7.81 16.55
N GLN A 252 -21.50 -7.51 17.17
CA GLN A 252 -22.82 -7.76 16.58
C GLN A 252 -23.14 -6.85 15.38
N ASN A 253 -22.50 -5.68 15.32
CA ASN A 253 -22.71 -4.66 14.30
C ASN A 253 -21.73 -4.76 13.11
N PHE A 254 -20.97 -5.86 12.98
CA PHE A 254 -20.03 -6.04 11.88
C PHE A 254 -20.32 -7.34 11.13
N ASN A 255 -20.38 -7.26 9.81
CA ASN A 255 -20.51 -8.40 8.92
C ASN A 255 -19.31 -8.50 7.96
N LEU A 256 -18.84 -9.72 7.72
CA LEU A 256 -17.77 -9.99 6.75
C LEU A 256 -18.30 -10.92 5.66
N GLN A 257 -18.18 -10.50 4.41
CA GLN A 257 -18.52 -11.26 3.23
C GLN A 257 -17.23 -11.65 2.51
N LEU A 258 -16.84 -12.91 2.64
CA LEU A 258 -15.68 -13.51 1.96
C LEU A 258 -16.10 -14.17 0.66
N SER A 259 -15.13 -14.42 -0.21
CA SER A 259 -15.36 -14.97 -1.54
C SER A 259 -16.33 -14.10 -2.36
N SER A 260 -16.42 -12.80 -2.09
CA SER A 260 -17.43 -11.90 -2.65
C SER A 260 -16.79 -10.75 -3.41
N GLU A 261 -17.09 -10.66 -4.70
CA GLU A 261 -16.58 -9.61 -5.58
C GLU A 261 -17.62 -8.52 -5.77
N VAL A 262 -17.22 -7.26 -5.53
CA VAL A 262 -18.05 -6.10 -5.89
C VAL A 262 -18.09 -5.97 -7.40
N GLU A 263 -19.29 -5.97 -7.97
CA GLU A 263 -19.52 -5.90 -9.42
C GLU A 263 -20.02 -4.52 -9.85
N ASP A 264 -20.68 -3.76 -8.98
CA ASP A 264 -21.33 -2.50 -9.34
C ASP A 264 -21.51 -1.58 -8.10
N ILE A 265 -21.36 -0.26 -8.32
CA ILE A 265 -21.48 0.79 -7.30
C ILE A 265 -22.32 1.93 -7.90
N ASN A 266 -23.49 2.17 -7.31
CA ASN A 266 -24.38 3.25 -7.73
C ASN A 266 -24.63 4.24 -6.60
N HIS A 267 -24.76 5.51 -6.94
CA HIS A 267 -25.19 6.55 -5.99
C HIS A 267 -26.72 6.70 -6.04
N ASN A 268 -27.39 6.48 -4.92
CA ASN A 268 -28.84 6.55 -4.79
C ASN A 268 -29.32 8.02 -4.71
N ASP A 269 -30.61 8.24 -5.02
CA ASP A 269 -31.25 9.56 -4.96
C ASP A 269 -31.25 10.18 -3.55
N ASP A 270 -31.18 9.34 -2.51
CA ASP A 270 -31.16 9.77 -1.10
C ASP A 270 -29.73 10.09 -0.58
N GLY A 271 -28.72 10.02 -1.45
CA GLY A 271 -27.33 10.29 -1.13
C GLY A 271 -26.56 9.10 -0.54
N THR A 272 -27.18 7.93 -0.43
CA THR A 272 -26.48 6.69 -0.06
C THR A 272 -25.85 6.01 -1.27
N TRP A 273 -24.97 5.04 -1.03
CA TRP A 273 -24.36 4.20 -2.07
C TRP A 273 -25.01 2.82 -2.08
N ARG A 274 -25.44 2.34 -3.23
CA ARG A 274 -25.80 0.94 -3.45
C ARG A 274 -24.60 0.17 -3.99
N VAL A 275 -24.20 -0.87 -3.27
CA VAL A 275 -23.10 -1.74 -3.67
C VAL A 275 -23.66 -3.13 -3.95
N LYS A 276 -23.40 -3.62 -5.16
CA LYS A 276 -23.77 -4.97 -5.58
C LYS A 276 -22.52 -5.84 -5.61
N TYR A 277 -22.61 -7.00 -4.98
CA TYR A 277 -21.51 -7.97 -4.96
C TYR A 277 -22.01 -9.39 -5.14
N LYS A 278 -21.14 -10.23 -5.71
CA LYS A 278 -21.43 -11.62 -6.03
C LYS A 278 -20.49 -12.55 -5.30
N ASN A 279 -21.06 -13.55 -4.62
CA ASN A 279 -20.30 -14.65 -4.06
C ASN A 279 -19.76 -15.54 -5.20
N LEU A 280 -18.44 -15.68 -5.27
CA LEU A 280 -17.72 -16.40 -6.31
C LEU A 280 -17.82 -17.92 -6.18
N LYS A 281 -18.28 -18.46 -5.04
CA LYS A 281 -18.43 -19.90 -4.81
C LYS A 281 -19.79 -20.43 -5.24
N ASP A 282 -20.85 -19.72 -4.89
CA ASP A 282 -22.23 -20.16 -5.15
C ASP A 282 -22.99 -19.28 -6.16
N GLY A 283 -22.43 -18.14 -6.54
CA GLY A 283 -23.02 -17.21 -7.50
C GLY A 283 -24.10 -16.30 -6.91
N THR A 284 -24.33 -16.32 -5.60
CA THR A 284 -25.33 -15.49 -4.93
C THR A 284 -24.99 -14.01 -5.11
N VAL A 285 -25.96 -13.22 -5.56
CA VAL A 285 -25.83 -11.77 -5.72
C VAL A 285 -26.52 -11.08 -4.56
N THR A 286 -25.83 -10.13 -3.94
CA THR A 286 -26.34 -9.33 -2.83
C THR A 286 -26.20 -7.85 -3.16
N GLU A 287 -27.18 -7.05 -2.75
CA GLU A 287 -27.11 -5.59 -2.79
C GLU A 287 -27.19 -5.05 -1.37
N THR A 288 -26.36 -4.06 -1.06
CA THR A 288 -26.35 -3.37 0.23
C THR A 288 -26.24 -1.86 0.01
N ASP A 289 -27.13 -1.11 0.64
CA ASP A 289 -27.08 0.35 0.69
C ASP A 289 -26.25 0.79 1.90
N THR A 290 -25.37 1.77 1.71
CA THR A 290 -24.49 2.32 2.75
C THR A 290 -24.46 3.84 2.74
N LYS A 291 -24.31 4.46 3.91
CA LYS A 291 -24.08 5.91 4.00
C LYS A 291 -22.64 6.27 3.61
N PHE A 292 -21.68 5.47 4.06
CA PHE A 292 -20.26 5.64 3.76
C PHE A 292 -19.70 4.42 3.05
N LEU A 293 -19.07 4.63 1.90
CA LEU A 293 -18.38 3.59 1.14
C LEU A 293 -16.88 3.87 1.16
N PHE A 294 -16.10 2.89 1.63
CA PHE A 294 -14.64 2.95 1.58
C PHE A 294 -14.09 1.89 0.63
N ILE A 295 -13.36 2.31 -0.40
CA ILE A 295 -12.74 1.42 -1.39
C ILE A 295 -11.28 1.18 -0.99
N GLY A 296 -11.03 0.13 -0.21
CA GLY A 296 -9.70 -0.34 0.19
C GLY A 296 -9.23 -1.56 -0.61
N ALA A 297 -9.58 -1.63 -1.89
CA ALA A 297 -9.46 -2.82 -2.74
C ALA A 297 -8.07 -3.01 -3.40
N GLY A 298 -7.02 -2.39 -2.86
CA GLY A 298 -5.68 -2.42 -3.46
C GLY A 298 -5.71 -1.96 -4.92
N GLY A 299 -5.06 -2.68 -5.83
CA GLY A 299 -5.04 -2.32 -7.25
C GLY A 299 -6.42 -2.34 -7.93
N ALA A 300 -7.42 -3.05 -7.39
CA ALA A 300 -8.78 -3.02 -7.93
C ALA A 300 -9.55 -1.73 -7.58
N ALA A 301 -9.00 -0.86 -6.73
CA ALA A 301 -9.64 0.39 -6.36
C ALA A 301 -9.96 1.28 -7.57
N LEU A 302 -9.06 1.33 -8.57
CA LEU A 302 -9.25 2.15 -9.77
C LEU A 302 -10.53 1.78 -10.53
N HIS A 303 -10.78 0.49 -10.75
CA HIS A 303 -12.00 0.04 -11.43
C HIS A 303 -13.24 0.42 -10.64
N LEU A 304 -13.23 0.20 -9.32
CA LEU A 304 -14.36 0.51 -8.46
C LEU A 304 -14.63 2.01 -8.36
N LEU A 305 -13.58 2.84 -8.38
CA LEU A 305 -13.69 4.30 -8.45
C LEU A 305 -14.26 4.77 -9.78
N GLN A 306 -13.86 4.15 -10.89
CA GLN A 306 -14.43 4.44 -12.20
C GLN A 306 -15.91 4.03 -12.27
N GLU A 307 -16.26 2.87 -11.70
CA GLU A 307 -17.63 2.37 -11.64
C GLU A 307 -18.53 3.28 -10.80
N SER A 308 -18.01 3.86 -9.71
CA SER A 308 -18.78 4.76 -8.84
C SER A 308 -19.22 6.07 -9.52
N GLY A 309 -18.68 6.39 -10.70
CA GLY A 309 -19.08 7.54 -11.51
C GLY A 309 -18.73 8.92 -10.93
N ILE A 310 -17.92 8.98 -9.86
CA ILE A 310 -17.54 10.26 -9.24
C ILE A 310 -16.68 11.09 -10.21
N PRO A 311 -16.85 12.42 -10.27
CA PRO A 311 -16.08 13.26 -11.20
C PRO A 311 -14.57 13.14 -11.04
N GLU A 312 -14.09 12.95 -9.81
CA GLU A 312 -12.68 12.83 -9.46
C GLU A 312 -12.04 11.62 -10.11
N ALA A 313 -12.75 10.50 -10.24
CA ALA A 313 -12.21 9.24 -10.75
C ALA A 313 -11.88 9.28 -12.26
N LYS A 314 -12.47 10.21 -13.01
CA LYS A 314 -12.34 10.28 -14.49
C LYS A 314 -10.92 10.49 -14.98
N GLU A 315 -10.10 11.17 -14.18
CA GLU A 315 -8.72 11.53 -14.54
C GLU A 315 -7.68 10.55 -13.99
N TYR A 316 -8.11 9.54 -13.23
CA TYR A 316 -7.22 8.50 -12.72
C TYR A 316 -7.01 7.42 -13.78
N GLY A 317 -5.73 7.14 -14.04
CA GLY A 317 -5.26 5.98 -14.81
C GLY A 317 -4.41 5.07 -13.93
N GLY A 318 -4.21 3.83 -14.37
CA GLY A 318 -3.42 2.84 -13.66
C GLY A 318 -2.24 2.37 -14.49
N PHE A 319 -1.05 2.38 -13.91
CA PHE A 319 0.12 1.69 -14.44
C PHE A 319 0.38 0.44 -13.60
N PRO A 320 0.18 -0.76 -14.15
CA PRO A 320 0.43 -1.98 -13.41
C PRO A 320 1.93 -2.21 -13.30
N VAL A 321 2.43 -2.22 -12.07
CA VAL A 321 3.82 -2.50 -11.76
C VAL A 321 3.83 -3.65 -10.76
N GLY A 322 4.39 -4.77 -11.16
CA GLY A 322 4.66 -5.87 -10.25
C GLY A 322 6.05 -5.74 -9.66
N GLY A 323 6.31 -6.56 -8.64
CA GLY A 323 7.67 -6.76 -8.15
C GLY A 323 7.90 -8.22 -7.85
N SER A 324 9.17 -8.61 -7.85
CA SER A 324 9.58 -9.96 -7.48
C SER A 324 10.74 -9.93 -6.50
N TRP A 325 10.80 -10.94 -5.63
CA TRP A 325 11.84 -11.09 -4.63
C TRP A 325 12.58 -12.40 -4.86
N LEU A 326 13.91 -12.37 -4.71
CA LEU A 326 14.67 -13.56 -4.38
C LEU A 326 14.51 -13.85 -2.90
N VAL A 327 14.12 -15.07 -2.56
CA VAL A 327 13.82 -15.48 -1.18
C VAL A 327 14.72 -16.62 -0.75
N THR A 328 15.22 -16.57 0.49
CA THR A 328 15.75 -17.74 1.19
C THR A 328 15.12 -17.88 2.57
N GLU A 329 14.68 -19.11 2.87
CA GLU A 329 14.21 -19.53 4.19
C GLU A 329 15.27 -20.34 4.95
N ASN A 330 16.49 -20.47 4.40
CA ASN A 330 17.58 -21.16 5.07
C ASN A 330 17.92 -20.44 6.39
N GLN A 331 17.66 -21.09 7.52
CA GLN A 331 17.80 -20.49 8.84
C GLN A 331 19.26 -20.20 9.21
N ASP A 332 20.22 -20.99 8.71
CA ASP A 332 21.64 -20.73 8.96
C ASP A 332 22.07 -19.39 8.36
N LEU A 333 21.52 -19.03 7.20
CA LEU A 333 21.76 -17.73 6.56
C LEU A 333 20.87 -16.64 7.16
N ALA A 334 19.57 -16.90 7.33
CA ALA A 334 18.60 -15.91 7.81
C ALA A 334 18.93 -15.39 9.22
N MET A 335 19.58 -16.18 10.06
CA MET A 335 20.01 -15.76 11.39
C MET A 335 21.29 -14.91 11.40
N GLN A 336 22.08 -14.93 10.33
CA GLN A 336 23.29 -14.12 10.19
C GLN A 336 23.01 -12.72 9.63
N HIS A 337 21.84 -12.49 9.01
CA HIS A 337 21.41 -11.16 8.57
C HIS A 337 20.35 -10.61 9.53
N MET A 338 20.61 -9.46 10.12
CA MET A 338 19.65 -8.76 10.98
C MET A 338 19.58 -7.29 10.58
N GLY A 339 18.89 -7.03 9.48
CA GLY A 339 18.64 -5.67 9.02
C GLY A 339 17.83 -5.59 7.73
N LYS A 340 17.40 -4.38 7.42
CA LYS A 340 16.84 -3.99 6.13
C LYS A 340 17.83 -3.06 5.46
N ALA A 341 18.48 -3.54 4.40
CA ALA A 341 19.64 -2.89 3.81
C ALA A 341 19.35 -2.37 2.41
N TYR A 342 19.12 -1.06 2.34
CA TYR A 342 18.72 -0.35 1.13
C TYR A 342 19.95 0.30 0.51
N GLY A 343 20.23 -0.01 -0.76
CA GLY A 343 21.25 0.73 -1.51
C GLY A 343 20.66 1.88 -2.31
N ILE A 344 21.55 2.55 -3.02
CA ILE A 344 21.18 3.59 -3.97
C ILE A 344 21.15 3.01 -5.37
N ALA A 345 20.16 3.43 -6.14
CA ALA A 345 20.01 3.07 -7.53
C ALA A 345 21.29 3.42 -8.31
N SER A 346 21.74 2.55 -9.22
CA SER A 346 22.67 2.97 -10.27
C SER A 346 22.07 4.18 -11.01
N THR A 347 22.89 5.17 -11.36
CA THR A 347 22.47 6.44 -11.99
C THR A 347 21.36 6.24 -13.03
N GLY A 348 20.21 6.91 -12.85
CA GLY A 348 19.06 6.85 -13.75
C GLY A 348 17.89 5.98 -13.27
N ALA A 349 18.09 5.12 -12.27
CA ALA A 349 17.03 4.28 -11.74
C ALA A 349 16.09 5.07 -10.78
N PRO A 350 14.76 4.87 -10.86
CA PRO A 350 13.76 5.53 -10.05
C PRO A 350 13.97 5.26 -8.56
N PRO A 351 13.70 6.26 -7.70
CA PRO A 351 13.97 6.18 -6.28
C PRO A 351 13.24 5.04 -5.53
N MET A 352 12.18 4.47 -6.11
CA MET A 352 11.25 3.55 -5.44
C MET A 352 11.49 2.06 -5.74
N SER A 353 12.46 1.70 -6.58
CA SER A 353 12.60 0.33 -7.11
C SER A 353 13.99 -0.29 -6.94
N VAL A 354 14.84 0.29 -6.09
CA VAL A 354 16.20 -0.23 -5.87
C VAL A 354 16.12 -1.54 -5.08
N PRO A 355 16.73 -2.64 -5.56
CA PRO A 355 16.79 -3.87 -4.80
C PRO A 355 17.50 -3.64 -3.45
N HIS A 356 16.95 -4.25 -2.41
CA HIS A 356 17.43 -4.16 -1.05
C HIS A 356 17.40 -5.55 -0.40
N LEU A 357 18.32 -5.78 0.55
CA LEU A 357 18.47 -7.06 1.25
C LEU A 357 17.84 -6.98 2.64
N ASP A 358 16.68 -7.63 2.78
CA ASP A 358 15.80 -7.46 3.93
C ASP A 358 15.67 -8.74 4.75
N THR A 359 15.82 -8.58 6.06
CA THR A 359 15.27 -9.51 7.04
C THR A 359 13.77 -9.30 7.13
N ARG A 360 13.00 -10.40 7.03
CA ARG A 360 11.57 -10.45 7.30
C ARG A 360 11.28 -11.44 8.41
N VAL A 361 10.33 -11.13 9.28
CA VAL A 361 9.82 -12.02 10.32
C VAL A 361 8.39 -12.40 9.96
N LEU A 362 8.25 -13.57 9.34
CA LEU A 362 6.96 -14.08 8.87
C LEU A 362 6.62 -15.35 9.64
N ASP A 363 5.45 -15.38 10.26
CA ASP A 363 4.91 -16.55 10.97
C ASP A 363 5.91 -17.17 11.99
N GLY A 364 6.62 -16.29 12.70
CA GLY A 364 7.62 -16.66 13.72
C GLY A 364 8.98 -17.09 13.18
N LYS A 365 9.20 -17.06 11.85
CA LYS A 365 10.46 -17.41 11.20
C LYS A 365 11.12 -16.19 10.58
N ARG A 366 12.45 -16.13 10.65
CA ARG A 366 13.23 -15.16 9.88
C ARG A 366 13.48 -15.69 8.49
N VAL A 367 13.31 -14.83 7.50
CA VAL A 367 13.63 -15.10 6.09
C VAL A 367 14.37 -13.90 5.51
N ILE A 368 15.14 -14.11 4.45
CA ILE A 368 15.81 -13.02 3.72
C ILE A 368 15.13 -12.84 2.37
N LEU A 369 14.76 -11.60 2.06
CA LEU A 369 14.25 -11.17 0.77
C LEU A 369 15.29 -10.24 0.11
N PHE A 370 15.52 -10.43 -1.19
CA PHE A 370 16.29 -9.49 -2.00
C PHE A 370 15.46 -9.03 -3.21
N GLY A 371 15.33 -7.73 -3.39
CA GLY A 371 14.45 -7.12 -4.39
C GLY A 371 13.87 -5.80 -3.88
N PRO A 372 12.74 -5.31 -4.42
CA PRO A 372 11.99 -5.94 -5.50
C PRO A 372 12.68 -5.72 -6.84
N PHE A 373 12.66 -6.72 -7.71
CA PHE A 373 12.91 -6.53 -9.14
C PHE A 373 11.59 -6.24 -9.82
N ALA A 374 11.51 -5.17 -10.59
CA ALA A 374 10.25 -4.81 -11.22
C ALA A 374 9.82 -5.89 -12.21
N THR A 375 8.52 -6.19 -12.19
CA THR A 375 7.87 -7.06 -13.16
C THR A 375 6.72 -6.30 -13.82
N PHE A 376 6.28 -6.78 -14.99
CA PHE A 376 5.14 -6.23 -15.68
C PHE A 376 4.00 -7.24 -15.67
N SER A 377 2.81 -6.75 -15.38
CA SER A 377 1.57 -7.50 -15.45
C SER A 377 0.52 -6.58 -16.05
N THR A 378 -0.49 -7.11 -16.73
CA THR A 378 -1.68 -6.32 -17.09
C THR A 378 -2.75 -6.35 -16.00
N LYS A 379 -2.56 -7.19 -14.97
CA LYS A 379 -3.43 -7.30 -13.79
C LYS A 379 -3.11 -6.20 -12.78
N PHE A 380 -4.11 -5.78 -12.02
CA PHE A 380 -3.93 -4.89 -10.87
C PHE A 380 -3.89 -5.61 -9.52
N LEU A 381 -4.39 -6.85 -9.49
CA LEU A 381 -4.26 -7.77 -8.35
C LEU A 381 -3.57 -9.05 -8.82
N LYS A 382 -2.92 -9.78 -7.91
CA LYS A 382 -2.36 -11.12 -8.17
C LYS A 382 -3.44 -12.08 -8.66
N ASN A 383 -4.62 -12.01 -8.07
CA ASN A 383 -5.83 -12.74 -8.48
C ASN A 383 -6.79 -11.88 -9.36
N GLY A 384 -6.27 -10.87 -10.06
CA GLY A 384 -7.02 -9.98 -10.96
C GLY A 384 -7.11 -10.47 -12.40
N SER A 385 -7.72 -9.67 -13.28
CA SER A 385 -7.93 -10.00 -14.69
C SER A 385 -6.77 -9.54 -15.56
N TYR A 386 -6.40 -10.33 -16.58
CA TYR A 386 -5.43 -9.90 -17.58
C TYR A 386 -5.92 -8.72 -18.43
N PHE A 387 -7.20 -8.36 -18.34
CA PHE A 387 -7.80 -7.23 -19.02
C PHE A 387 -7.91 -5.98 -18.13
N ASP A 388 -7.42 -5.98 -16.88
CA ASP A 388 -7.55 -4.85 -15.94
C ASP A 388 -7.02 -3.54 -16.59
N LEU A 389 -5.76 -3.52 -17.06
CA LEU A 389 -5.19 -2.34 -17.72
C LEU A 389 -6.03 -1.85 -18.91
N LEU A 390 -6.46 -2.78 -19.78
CA LEU A 390 -7.25 -2.43 -20.96
C LEU A 390 -8.60 -1.83 -20.59
N THR A 391 -9.30 -2.45 -19.64
CA THR A 391 -10.65 -2.04 -19.22
C THR A 391 -10.65 -0.81 -18.32
N SER A 392 -9.53 -0.52 -17.64
CA SER A 392 -9.36 0.71 -16.85
C SER A 392 -9.00 1.93 -17.70
N THR A 393 -8.59 1.72 -18.96
CA THR A 393 -8.20 2.79 -19.87
C THR A 393 -9.44 3.38 -20.53
N THR A 394 -9.69 4.66 -20.31
CA THR A 394 -10.83 5.41 -20.84
C THR A 394 -10.35 6.57 -21.71
N MET A 395 -11.26 7.19 -22.47
CA MET A 395 -10.93 8.41 -23.24
C MET A 395 -10.55 9.59 -22.33
N HIS A 396 -10.93 9.55 -21.05
CA HIS A 396 -10.66 10.62 -20.10
C HIS A 396 -9.28 10.48 -19.42
N ASN A 397 -8.77 9.26 -19.25
CA ASN A 397 -7.48 9.04 -18.59
C ASN A 397 -6.32 8.69 -19.53
N VAL A 398 -6.58 8.40 -20.81
CA VAL A 398 -5.50 8.10 -21.79
C VAL A 398 -4.49 9.25 -21.94
N TRP A 399 -4.97 10.50 -21.94
CA TRP A 399 -4.10 11.67 -22.02
C TRP A 399 -3.29 11.90 -20.74
N PRO A 400 -3.90 11.91 -19.54
CA PRO A 400 -3.16 11.88 -18.27
C PRO A 400 -2.10 10.77 -18.19
N MET A 401 -2.46 9.53 -18.55
CA MET A 401 -1.53 8.40 -18.57
C MET A 401 -0.36 8.66 -19.53
N THR A 402 -0.64 9.12 -20.74
CA THR A 402 0.41 9.42 -21.73
C THR A 402 1.35 10.50 -21.23
N ARG A 403 0.82 11.57 -20.62
CA ARG A 403 1.62 12.67 -20.07
C ARG A 403 2.53 12.20 -18.95
N VAL A 404 1.99 11.43 -17.99
CA VAL A 404 2.80 10.82 -16.93
C VAL A 404 3.86 9.90 -17.51
N GLY A 405 3.54 9.12 -18.55
CA GLY A 405 4.51 8.27 -19.22
C GLY A 405 5.65 9.07 -19.90
N ILE A 406 5.35 10.24 -20.45
CA ILE A 406 6.38 11.12 -21.04
C ILE A 406 7.23 11.76 -19.92
N GLU A 407 6.59 12.29 -18.88
CA GLU A 407 7.28 12.96 -17.76
C GLU A 407 8.11 11.97 -16.93
N GLN A 408 7.70 10.71 -16.86
CA GLN A 408 8.34 9.63 -16.11
C GLN A 408 9.06 8.64 -17.04
N TYR A 409 9.52 9.08 -18.21
CA TYR A 409 10.24 8.21 -19.15
C TYR A 409 11.41 7.43 -18.52
N PRO A 410 12.27 8.02 -17.66
CA PRO A 410 13.34 7.27 -16.99
C PRO A 410 12.82 6.11 -16.12
N LEU A 411 11.65 6.28 -15.50
CA LEU A 411 10.98 5.21 -14.73
C LEU A 411 10.50 4.10 -15.65
N ILE A 412 9.89 4.43 -16.79
CA ILE A 412 9.47 3.42 -17.76
C ILE A 412 10.66 2.66 -18.34
N GLU A 413 11.72 3.35 -18.73
CA GLU A 413 12.95 2.74 -19.25
C GLU A 413 13.58 1.78 -18.23
N TYR A 414 13.66 2.21 -16.96
CA TYR A 414 14.15 1.35 -15.89
C TYR A 414 13.26 0.12 -15.66
N LEU A 415 11.93 0.30 -15.58
CA LEU A 415 10.99 -0.80 -15.39
C LEU A 415 11.09 -1.80 -16.55
N ALA A 416 11.23 -1.32 -17.80
CA ALA A 416 11.46 -2.17 -18.95
C ALA A 416 12.76 -2.96 -18.83
N GLY A 417 13.85 -2.33 -18.40
CA GLY A 417 15.12 -3.01 -18.14
C GLY A 417 15.03 -4.09 -17.06
N GLN A 418 14.35 -3.80 -15.95
CA GLN A 418 14.13 -4.77 -14.86
C GLN A 418 13.30 -5.98 -15.31
N VAL A 419 12.26 -5.75 -16.13
CA VAL A 419 11.44 -6.82 -16.71
C VAL A 419 12.26 -7.74 -17.62
N MET A 420 13.28 -7.20 -18.29
CA MET A 420 14.16 -7.96 -19.16
C MET A 420 15.28 -8.73 -18.42
N MET A 421 15.43 -8.54 -17.10
CA MET A 421 16.46 -9.25 -16.33
C MET A 421 16.19 -10.76 -16.27
N SER A 422 17.23 -11.53 -16.57
CA SER A 422 17.25 -12.97 -16.34
C SER A 422 17.44 -13.29 -14.85
N ASP A 423 17.22 -14.54 -14.45
CA ASP A 423 17.51 -14.98 -13.08
C ASP A 423 19.01 -14.85 -12.73
N ASP A 424 19.90 -15.02 -13.72
CA ASP A 424 21.34 -14.79 -13.57
C ASP A 424 21.65 -13.31 -13.28
N ASP A 425 20.97 -12.38 -13.95
CA ASP A 425 21.12 -10.93 -13.69
C ASP A 425 20.63 -10.55 -12.29
N ARG A 426 19.50 -11.12 -11.86
CA ARG A 426 18.97 -10.91 -10.50
C ARG A 426 19.94 -11.45 -9.44
N PHE A 427 20.55 -12.60 -9.72
CA PHE A 427 21.54 -13.19 -8.83
C PHE A 427 22.88 -12.42 -8.85
N ALA A 428 23.27 -11.85 -9.99
CA ALA A 428 24.42 -10.96 -10.07
C ALA A 428 24.19 -9.69 -9.23
N ALA A 429 23.00 -9.09 -9.29
CA ALA A 429 22.64 -7.95 -8.44
C ALA A 429 22.65 -8.31 -6.95
N LEU A 430 22.19 -9.53 -6.58
CA LEU A 430 22.30 -10.02 -5.21
C LEU A 430 23.75 -10.11 -4.74
N LYS A 431 24.67 -10.56 -5.60
CA LYS A 431 26.10 -10.67 -5.26
C LYS A 431 26.76 -9.33 -4.97
N GLU A 432 26.23 -8.22 -5.47
CA GLU A 432 26.70 -6.88 -5.09
C GLU A 432 26.45 -6.58 -3.61
N TYR A 433 25.37 -7.12 -3.03
CA TYR A 433 25.01 -6.99 -1.61
C TYR A 433 25.57 -8.13 -0.75
N PHE A 434 25.50 -9.36 -1.24
CA PHE A 434 25.94 -10.58 -0.56
C PHE A 434 26.95 -11.33 -1.45
N PRO A 435 28.27 -11.05 -1.32
CA PRO A 435 29.29 -11.57 -2.24
C PRO A 435 29.32 -13.09 -2.39
N ASN A 436 28.99 -13.83 -1.32
CA ASN A 436 29.00 -15.29 -1.28
C ASN A 436 27.62 -15.93 -1.58
N ALA A 437 26.68 -15.17 -2.16
CA ALA A 437 25.31 -15.61 -2.45
C ALA A 437 25.23 -16.85 -3.35
#